data_AF-A0A2W5XRC7-F1
#
_entry.id   AF-A0A2W5XRC7-F1
#
_cell.length_a   1.000
_cell.length_b   1.000
_cell.length_c   1.000
_cell.angle_alpha   90.00
_cell.angle_beta   90.00
_cell.angle_gamma   90.00
#
_symmetry.space_group_name_H-M   'P 1'
#
loop_
_entity.id
_entity.type
_entity.pdbx_description
1 polymer ?
#
loop_
_entity_poly.entity_id
_entity_poly.type
_entity_poly.pdbx_seq_one_letter_code
_entity_poly.pdbx_strand_id
1 'polypeptide(L)'
;MRLTVLGRSPAKPNAGEPCAGYLVEGGRTRIMLDAGPGTVAQLMCRATPAELDAVVISHMHTDHFLDLVTLRYAYPWREVAAPKLRVILPPGSADQMADIARGSGFPDFFDKSFALEEHDGERAFQVGDVRFEPYPMQHFIPTWGFRLNARGTGEEYAGTLAYSADSAPCGPVVEVAAEADLFICEAALRSIREDAPPPEQRGHLMPAEAGEIATSAGARRLVLTHLPVGDDDGAWALREASGTYSGPLELARILHTYEL
;
A
#
# COMPACT_ATOMS: atom_id res chain seq x y z
N MET A 1 -7.84 -11.26 -9.83
CA MET A 1 -7.79 -10.37 -8.64
C MET A 1 -7.99 -8.91 -9.09
N ARG A 2 -8.35 -7.97 -8.21
CA ARG A 2 -8.55 -6.55 -8.60
C ARG A 2 -7.86 -5.62 -7.60
N LEU A 3 -7.30 -4.51 -8.09
CA LEU A 3 -6.80 -3.42 -7.26
C LEU A 3 -7.42 -2.10 -7.70
N THR A 4 -8.09 -1.40 -6.78
CA THR A 4 -8.57 -0.03 -6.98
C THR A 4 -7.70 0.95 -6.21
N VAL A 5 -7.20 1.98 -6.88
CA VAL A 5 -6.38 3.03 -6.24
C VAL A 5 -7.30 3.96 -5.45
N LEU A 6 -7.18 3.99 -4.13
CA LEU A 6 -7.89 4.95 -3.28
C LEU A 6 -7.07 6.23 -3.15
N GLY A 7 -5.75 6.12 -3.11
CA GLY A 7 -4.82 7.24 -3.04
C GLY A 7 -3.43 6.86 -3.56
N ARG A 8 -2.68 7.88 -3.98
CA ARG A 8 -1.37 7.72 -4.63
C ARG A 8 -0.36 8.79 -4.27
N SER A 9 -0.75 9.78 -3.45
CA SER A 9 0.18 10.84 -3.07
C SER A 9 1.24 10.29 -2.12
N PRO A 10 2.47 10.82 -2.19
CA PRO A 10 3.47 10.57 -1.16
C PRO A 10 3.12 11.34 0.13
N ALA A 11 4.01 11.30 1.12
CA ALA A 11 3.86 12.01 2.39
C ALA A 11 3.53 13.50 2.24
N LYS A 12 4.05 14.15 1.20
CA LYS A 12 3.59 15.47 0.76
C LYS A 12 2.36 15.28 -0.14
N PRO A 13 1.14 15.60 0.33
CA PRO A 13 -0.07 15.30 -0.42
C PRO A 13 -0.13 16.10 -1.73
N ASN A 14 -0.61 15.46 -2.79
CA ASN A 14 -0.95 16.14 -4.03
C ASN A 14 -2.29 16.87 -3.85
N ALA A 15 -2.47 17.99 -4.55
CA ALA A 15 -3.72 18.75 -4.45
C ALA A 15 -4.91 17.90 -4.91
N GLY A 16 -5.85 17.62 -4.01
CA GLY A 16 -7.07 16.87 -4.31
C GLY A 16 -6.91 15.35 -4.38
N GLU A 17 -5.73 14.80 -4.07
CA GLU A 17 -5.51 13.35 -4.07
C GLU A 17 -5.14 12.86 -2.67
N PRO A 18 -5.68 11.72 -2.20
CA PRO A 18 -5.25 11.13 -0.94
C PRO A 18 -3.83 10.57 -1.01
N CYS A 19 -3.24 10.37 0.17
CA CYS A 19 -2.00 9.61 0.35
C CYS A 19 -2.19 8.10 0.06
N ALA A 20 -1.15 7.30 0.20
CA ALA A 20 -1.15 5.89 -0.18
C ALA A 20 -2.33 5.09 0.43
N GLY A 21 -3.03 4.36 -0.44
CA GLY A 21 -4.07 3.42 -0.03
C GLY A 21 -4.76 2.79 -1.22
N TYR A 22 -5.07 1.51 -1.10
CA TYR A 22 -5.56 0.69 -2.19
C TYR A 22 -6.64 -0.26 -1.69
N LEU A 23 -7.69 -0.48 -2.49
CA LEU A 23 -8.68 -1.52 -2.24
C LEU A 23 -8.33 -2.74 -3.09
N VAL A 24 -7.94 -3.82 -2.43
CA VAL A 24 -7.68 -5.12 -3.06
C VAL A 24 -8.91 -6.00 -2.92
N GLU A 25 -9.36 -6.57 -4.03
CA GLU A 25 -10.49 -7.50 -4.08
C GLU A 25 -10.04 -8.84 -4.71
N GLY A 26 -10.23 -9.93 -3.98
CA GLY A 26 -9.88 -11.28 -4.43
C GLY A 26 -10.86 -12.31 -3.87
N GLY A 27 -11.45 -13.13 -4.75
CA GLY A 27 -12.54 -14.03 -4.33
C GLY A 27 -13.71 -13.25 -3.74
N ARG A 28 -14.06 -13.55 -2.49
CA ARG A 28 -15.08 -12.83 -1.70
C ARG A 28 -14.47 -11.77 -0.77
N THR A 29 -13.16 -11.61 -0.79
CA THR A 29 -12.42 -10.84 0.18
C THR A 29 -12.11 -9.42 -0.30
N ARG A 30 -12.29 -8.44 0.58
CA ARG A 30 -11.96 -7.03 0.37
C ARG A 30 -11.01 -6.52 1.44
N ILE A 31 -9.92 -5.93 1.00
CA ILE A 31 -8.83 -5.50 1.88
C ILE A 31 -8.46 -4.08 1.53
N MET A 32 -8.36 -3.25 2.55
CA MET A 32 -7.72 -1.94 2.40
C MET A 32 -6.22 -2.13 2.68
N LEU A 33 -5.39 -1.98 1.66
CA LEU A 33 -3.93 -2.03 1.75
C LEU A 33 -3.42 -0.59 1.86
N ASP A 34 -2.84 -0.27 3.01
CA ASP A 34 -2.58 1.10 3.49
C ASP A 34 -3.84 1.99 3.59
N ALA A 35 -3.77 2.93 4.53
CA ALA A 35 -4.83 3.84 4.92
C ALA A 35 -4.28 5.25 5.16
N GLY A 36 -3.68 5.83 4.14
CA GLY A 36 -3.21 7.22 4.14
C GLY A 36 -4.34 8.25 4.21
N PRO A 37 -4.09 9.48 4.70
CA PRO A 37 -5.10 10.52 4.83
C PRO A 37 -5.93 10.73 3.55
N GLY A 38 -7.26 10.66 3.69
CA GLY A 38 -8.24 10.86 2.62
C GLY A 38 -8.67 9.58 1.88
N THR A 39 -8.02 8.45 2.14
CA THR A 39 -8.33 7.17 1.48
C THR A 39 -9.67 6.59 1.93
N VAL A 40 -10.12 6.83 3.16
CA VAL A 40 -11.44 6.40 3.65
C VAL A 40 -12.57 7.08 2.89
N ALA A 41 -12.43 8.37 2.56
CA ALA A 41 -13.42 9.07 1.74
C ALA A 41 -13.50 8.45 0.32
N GLN A 42 -12.37 8.05 -0.26
CA GLN A 42 -12.34 7.37 -1.55
C GLN A 42 -12.85 5.92 -1.47
N LEU A 43 -12.57 5.21 -0.37
CA LEU A 43 -13.12 3.89 -0.10
C LEU A 43 -14.65 3.93 -0.18
N MET A 44 -15.29 4.93 0.45
CA MET A 44 -16.74 5.10 0.47
C MET A 44 -17.38 5.31 -0.91
N CYS A 45 -16.61 5.64 -1.94
CA CYS A 45 -17.08 5.70 -3.33
C CYS A 45 -17.16 4.30 -3.99
N ARG A 46 -16.57 3.27 -3.36
CA ARG A 46 -16.38 1.93 -3.94
C ARG A 46 -16.94 0.80 -3.06
N ALA A 47 -16.80 0.95 -1.74
CA ALA A 47 -17.25 0.00 -0.74
C ALA A 47 -17.54 0.74 0.58
N THR A 48 -18.21 0.07 1.50
CA THR A 48 -18.42 0.54 2.86
C THR A 48 -17.38 -0.07 3.80
N PRO A 49 -17.03 0.59 4.92
CA PRO A 49 -16.14 0.02 5.93
C PRO A 49 -16.58 -1.36 6.44
N ALA A 50 -17.90 -1.62 6.50
CA ALA A 50 -18.45 -2.91 6.92
C ALA A 50 -18.25 -4.05 5.92
N GLU A 51 -17.88 -3.73 4.67
CA GLU A 51 -17.57 -4.72 3.63
C GLU A 51 -16.07 -5.10 3.61
N LEU A 52 -15.22 -4.46 4.42
CA LEU A 52 -13.82 -4.83 4.54
C LEU A 52 -13.65 -6.05 5.44
N ASP A 53 -12.85 -7.02 5.00
CA ASP A 53 -12.42 -8.15 5.82
C ASP A 53 -11.20 -7.79 6.68
N ALA A 54 -10.32 -6.93 6.16
CA ALA A 54 -9.18 -6.41 6.89
C ALA A 54 -8.65 -5.08 6.32
N VAL A 55 -7.85 -4.41 7.14
CA VAL A 55 -6.85 -3.42 6.70
C VAL A 55 -5.47 -4.05 6.89
N VAL A 56 -4.57 -3.88 5.93
CA VAL A 56 -3.16 -4.30 6.03
C VAL A 56 -2.28 -3.07 5.84
N ILE A 57 -1.38 -2.80 6.78
CA ILE A 57 -0.48 -1.64 6.77
C ILE A 57 0.95 -2.10 6.46
N SER A 58 1.59 -1.44 5.49
CA SER A 58 2.96 -1.73 5.05
C SER A 58 4.02 -1.24 6.03
N HIS A 59 3.85 -0.01 6.53
CA HIS A 59 4.74 0.64 7.48
C HIS A 59 4.05 1.79 8.20
N MET A 60 4.69 2.30 9.25
CA MET A 60 4.09 3.26 10.17
C MET A 60 4.45 4.72 9.90
N HIS A 61 4.57 5.12 8.62
CA HIS A 61 4.54 6.54 8.26
C HIS A 61 3.10 7.03 8.13
N THR A 62 2.84 8.27 8.57
CA THR A 62 1.47 8.75 8.76
C THR A 62 0.67 8.81 7.46
N ASP A 63 1.32 8.96 6.33
CA ASP A 63 0.70 8.93 5.00
C ASP A 63 0.30 7.51 4.54
N HIS A 64 0.57 6.47 5.33
CA HIS A 64 0.18 5.09 5.06
C HIS A 64 -0.83 4.52 6.07
N PHE A 65 -1.05 5.14 7.23
CA PHE A 65 -1.96 4.57 8.24
C PHE A 65 -2.87 5.56 8.96
N LEU A 66 -2.65 6.88 8.88
CA LEU A 66 -3.32 7.82 9.77
C LEU A 66 -4.85 7.88 9.57
N ASP A 67 -5.35 7.49 8.39
CA ASP A 67 -6.78 7.44 8.12
C ASP A 67 -7.48 6.26 8.82
N LEU A 68 -6.74 5.38 9.52
CA LEU A 68 -7.31 4.47 10.52
C LEU A 68 -8.08 5.23 11.62
N VAL A 69 -7.65 6.45 11.96
CA VAL A 69 -8.36 7.31 12.92
C VAL A 69 -9.72 7.71 12.35
N THR A 70 -9.78 8.12 11.08
CA THR A 70 -11.02 8.45 10.37
C THR A 70 -11.90 7.22 10.21
N LEU A 71 -11.32 6.09 9.80
CA LEU A 71 -12.01 4.82 9.61
C LEU A 71 -12.68 4.35 10.90
N ARG A 72 -12.03 4.55 12.04
CA ARG A 72 -12.59 4.22 13.36
C ARG A 72 -13.89 4.98 13.66
N TYR A 73 -14.12 6.16 13.10
CA TYR A 73 -15.39 6.87 13.25
C TYR A 73 -16.52 6.31 12.38
N ALA A 74 -16.23 5.42 11.43
CA ALA A 74 -17.26 4.71 10.67
C ALA A 74 -17.87 3.51 11.42
N TYR A 75 -17.32 3.17 12.59
CA TYR A 75 -17.77 2.07 13.45
C TYR A 75 -18.57 2.57 14.67
N PRO A 76 -19.36 1.70 15.34
CA PRO A 76 -20.14 2.10 16.51
C PRO A 76 -19.29 2.77 17.60
N TRP A 77 -19.76 3.91 18.10
CA TRP A 77 -19.04 4.70 19.11
C TRP A 77 -19.13 4.11 20.52
N ARG A 78 -20.33 3.69 20.92
CA ARG A 78 -20.61 3.20 22.28
C ARG A 78 -20.46 1.69 22.39
N GLU A 79 -20.99 0.98 21.41
CA GLU A 79 -21.02 -0.48 21.33
C GLU A 79 -19.71 -1.04 20.79
N VAL A 80 -19.49 -2.33 21.02
CA VAL A 80 -18.39 -3.06 20.39
C VAL A 80 -18.86 -3.50 19.01
N ALA A 81 -18.07 -3.22 17.98
CA ALA A 81 -18.34 -3.69 16.63
C ALA A 81 -18.40 -5.22 16.57
N ALA A 82 -19.37 -5.76 15.85
CA ALA A 82 -19.58 -7.18 15.67
C ALA A 82 -19.79 -7.49 14.17
N PRO A 83 -18.77 -7.98 13.44
CA PRO A 83 -17.39 -8.22 13.91
C PRO A 83 -16.59 -6.91 14.08
N LYS A 84 -15.48 -6.98 14.83
CA LYS A 84 -14.44 -5.95 14.76
C LYS A 84 -13.69 -6.09 13.43
N LEU A 85 -13.27 -4.97 12.86
CA LEU A 85 -12.41 -4.96 11.68
C LEU A 85 -11.01 -5.44 12.07
N ARG A 86 -10.47 -6.40 11.32
CA ARG A 86 -9.08 -6.81 11.50
C ARG A 86 -8.16 -5.73 10.92
N VAL A 87 -7.17 -5.30 11.68
CA VAL A 87 -6.14 -4.37 11.21
C VAL A 87 -4.80 -5.02 11.46
N ILE A 88 -4.15 -5.43 10.37
CA ILE A 88 -2.87 -6.14 10.38
C ILE A 88 -1.76 -5.11 10.18
N LEU A 89 -0.95 -4.94 11.21
CA LEU A 89 0.11 -3.97 11.32
C LEU A 89 1.48 -4.63 11.09
N PRO A 90 2.51 -3.83 10.77
CA PRO A 90 3.87 -4.34 10.74
C PRO A 90 4.39 -4.68 12.16
N PRO A 91 5.37 -5.59 12.28
CA PRO A 91 5.92 -6.01 13.56
C PRO A 91 6.38 -4.84 14.45
N GLY A 92 5.97 -4.85 15.72
CA GLY A 92 6.42 -3.85 16.70
C GLY A 92 5.70 -2.50 16.61
N SER A 93 4.50 -2.45 16.01
CA SER A 93 3.72 -1.23 15.80
C SER A 93 2.67 -0.95 16.88
N ALA A 94 2.46 -1.89 17.81
CA ALA A 94 1.46 -1.76 18.87
C ALA A 94 1.62 -0.49 19.73
N ASP A 95 2.85 -0.13 20.11
CA ASP A 95 3.12 1.06 20.92
C ASP A 95 2.76 2.35 20.17
N GLN A 96 3.08 2.43 18.87
CA GLN A 96 2.72 3.58 18.04
C GLN A 96 1.20 3.71 17.90
N MET A 97 0.47 2.59 17.76
CA MET A 97 -1.00 2.62 17.77
C MET A 97 -1.57 3.08 19.12
N ALA A 98 -0.95 2.70 20.24
CA ALA A 98 -1.34 3.17 21.55
C ALA A 98 -1.12 4.68 21.72
N ASP A 99 -0.02 5.23 21.19
CA ASP A 99 0.24 6.67 21.20
C ASP A 99 -0.75 7.45 20.33
N ILE A 100 -1.11 6.91 19.16
CA ILE A 100 -2.16 7.50 18.32
C ILE A 100 -3.52 7.45 19.00
N ALA A 101 -3.86 6.36 19.70
CA ALA A 101 -5.09 6.26 20.49
C ALA A 101 -5.14 7.35 21.56
N ARG A 102 -4.06 7.52 22.34
CA ARG A 102 -3.95 8.60 23.33
C ARG A 102 -4.09 9.98 22.70
N GLY A 103 -3.42 10.22 21.56
CA GLY A 103 -3.53 11.46 20.79
C GLY A 103 -4.95 11.70 20.23
N SER A 104 -5.73 10.64 20.06
CA SER A 104 -7.13 10.67 19.61
C SER A 104 -8.14 10.84 20.76
N GLY A 105 -7.66 10.96 22.01
CA GLY A 105 -8.43 11.37 23.16
C GLY A 105 -8.58 10.33 24.28
N PHE A 106 -8.30 9.04 24.04
CA PHE A 106 -8.35 8.01 25.08
C PHE A 106 -7.56 6.74 24.72
N PRO A 107 -7.00 6.01 25.71
CA PRO A 107 -6.09 4.89 25.45
C PRO A 107 -6.69 3.71 24.67
N ASP A 108 -7.99 3.46 24.79
CA ASP A 108 -8.72 2.36 24.16
C ASP A 108 -9.47 2.81 22.89
N PHE A 109 -8.97 3.85 22.21
CA PHE A 109 -9.61 4.47 21.05
C PHE A 109 -10.03 3.44 20.00
N PHE A 110 -9.16 2.50 19.65
CA PHE A 110 -9.41 1.51 18.59
C PHE A 110 -10.16 0.26 19.06
N ASP A 111 -10.08 -0.07 20.36
CA ASP A 111 -10.42 -1.39 20.91
C ASP A 111 -11.85 -1.85 20.61
N LYS A 112 -12.82 -0.93 20.54
CA LYS A 112 -14.21 -1.28 20.25
C LYS A 112 -14.49 -1.63 18.80
N SER A 113 -13.62 -1.20 17.88
CA SER A 113 -13.87 -1.31 16.45
C SER A 113 -12.86 -2.19 15.74
N PHE A 114 -11.61 -2.19 16.18
CA PHE A 114 -10.53 -2.90 15.53
C PHE A 114 -10.03 -4.07 16.38
N ALA A 115 -9.75 -5.18 15.72
CA ALA A 115 -8.89 -6.24 16.22
C ALA A 115 -7.50 -5.99 15.62
N LEU A 116 -6.63 -5.35 16.42
CA LEU A 116 -5.25 -5.08 16.01
C LEU A 116 -4.44 -6.38 16.08
N GLU A 117 -3.76 -6.71 14.99
CA GLU A 117 -2.90 -7.87 14.83
C GLU A 117 -1.57 -7.40 14.22
N GLU A 118 -0.45 -8.06 14.50
CA GLU A 118 0.81 -7.82 13.82
C GLU A 118 1.17 -9.04 12.96
N HIS A 119 1.63 -8.82 11.72
CA HIS A 119 2.29 -9.89 10.98
C HIS A 119 3.73 -10.06 11.50
N ASP A 120 4.37 -11.19 11.21
CA ASP A 120 5.76 -11.43 11.65
C ASP A 120 6.83 -10.92 10.67
N GLY A 121 6.43 -10.59 9.44
CA GLY A 121 7.31 -9.98 8.44
C GLY A 121 8.18 -10.98 7.67
N GLU A 122 8.02 -12.28 7.94
CA GLU A 122 8.79 -13.35 7.31
C GLU A 122 7.88 -14.39 6.66
N ARG A 123 6.78 -14.76 7.33
CA ARG A 123 5.87 -15.81 6.89
C ARG A 123 4.69 -15.21 6.17
N ALA A 124 4.27 -15.90 5.12
CA ALA A 124 3.04 -15.58 4.45
C ALA A 124 1.83 -15.77 5.37
N PHE A 125 0.84 -14.88 5.25
CA PHE A 125 -0.40 -14.92 6.00
C PHE A 125 -1.61 -14.80 5.08
N GLN A 126 -2.78 -15.19 5.59
CA GLN A 126 -4.02 -15.27 4.82
C GLN A 126 -5.05 -14.26 5.36
N VAL A 127 -5.67 -13.50 4.46
CA VAL A 127 -6.87 -12.72 4.72
C VAL A 127 -7.94 -13.23 3.77
N GLY A 128 -8.92 -13.96 4.31
CA GLY A 128 -9.96 -14.61 3.49
C GLY A 128 -9.38 -15.39 2.31
N ASP A 129 -9.70 -14.99 1.08
CA ASP A 129 -9.23 -15.62 -0.16
C ASP A 129 -7.88 -15.09 -0.67
N VAL A 130 -7.27 -14.09 -0.03
CA VAL A 130 -6.02 -13.44 -0.45
C VAL A 130 -4.86 -13.80 0.47
N ARG A 131 -3.79 -14.36 -0.11
CA ARG A 131 -2.52 -14.64 0.56
C ARG A 131 -1.56 -13.46 0.38
N PHE A 132 -0.91 -13.05 1.47
CA PHE A 132 0.13 -12.03 1.50
C PHE A 132 1.47 -12.69 1.79
N GLU A 133 2.49 -12.36 0.99
CA GLU A 133 3.88 -12.69 1.26
C GLU A 133 4.64 -11.40 1.53
N PRO A 134 5.14 -11.19 2.76
CA PRO A 134 5.88 -9.99 3.13
C PRO A 134 7.32 -10.05 2.61
N TYR A 135 7.83 -8.91 2.14
CA TYR A 135 9.23 -8.71 1.76
C TYR A 135 9.77 -7.46 2.47
N PRO A 136 10.88 -7.55 3.23
CA PRO A 136 11.44 -6.40 3.92
C PRO A 136 12.04 -5.42 2.91
N MET A 137 11.53 -4.19 2.89
CA MET A 137 11.98 -3.12 2.01
C MET A 137 13.10 -2.30 2.65
N GLN A 138 13.87 -1.61 1.81
CA GLN A 138 14.85 -0.64 2.30
C GLN A 138 14.17 0.72 2.44
N HIS A 139 13.79 1.09 3.67
CA HIS A 139 13.13 2.36 3.94
C HIS A 139 13.58 2.95 5.30
N PHE A 140 13.18 4.20 5.61
CA PHE A 140 13.61 4.91 6.82
C PHE A 140 13.16 4.26 8.13
N ILE A 141 12.05 3.53 8.06
CA ILE A 141 11.50 2.72 9.15
C ILE A 141 11.22 1.31 8.62
N PRO A 142 11.07 0.29 9.50
CA PRO A 142 10.69 -1.05 9.08
C PRO A 142 9.46 -1.02 8.17
N THR A 143 9.61 -1.57 6.96
CA THR A 143 8.62 -1.47 5.89
C THR A 143 8.57 -2.77 5.10
N TRP A 144 7.36 -3.18 4.72
CA TRP A 144 7.14 -4.40 3.96
C TRP A 144 6.37 -4.14 2.68
N GLY A 145 6.98 -4.52 1.56
CA GLY A 145 6.28 -4.75 0.32
C GLY A 145 5.56 -6.09 0.40
N PHE A 146 4.53 -6.26 -0.41
CA PHE A 146 3.72 -7.47 -0.39
C PHE A 146 3.54 -8.05 -1.79
N ARG A 147 3.74 -9.36 -1.90
CA ARG A 147 3.23 -10.14 -3.03
C ARG A 147 1.90 -10.76 -2.61
N LEU A 148 0.87 -10.51 -3.40
CA LEU A 148 -0.50 -10.96 -3.14
C LEU A 148 -0.94 -11.94 -4.21
N ASN A 149 -1.60 -13.01 -3.76
CA ASN A 149 -2.25 -13.99 -4.62
C ASN A 149 -3.64 -14.31 -4.08
N ALA A 150 -4.66 -14.15 -4.91
CA ALA A 150 -6.03 -14.51 -4.57
C ALA A 150 -6.39 -15.90 -5.08
N ARG A 151 -7.06 -16.72 -4.27
CA ARG A 151 -7.65 -17.98 -4.76
C ARG A 151 -8.69 -17.64 -5.85
N GLY A 152 -8.62 -18.33 -6.99
CA GLY A 152 -9.63 -18.22 -8.04
C GLY A 152 -10.96 -18.86 -7.62
N THR A 153 -11.91 -18.96 -8.55
CA THR A 153 -13.15 -19.75 -8.37
C THR A 153 -12.91 -21.27 -8.38
N GLY A 154 -11.64 -21.70 -8.50
CA GLY A 154 -11.14 -23.08 -8.42
C GLY A 154 -9.89 -23.19 -7.52
N GLU A 155 -9.04 -24.21 -7.70
CA GLU A 155 -7.85 -24.44 -6.86
C GLU A 155 -6.61 -23.59 -7.24
N GLU A 156 -6.61 -22.92 -8.40
CA GLU A 156 -5.50 -22.08 -8.87
C GLU A 156 -5.64 -20.62 -8.43
N TYR A 157 -4.50 -19.97 -8.16
CA TYR A 157 -4.45 -18.54 -7.83
C TYR A 157 -4.69 -17.69 -9.09
N ALA A 158 -5.58 -16.70 -8.98
CA ALA A 158 -5.92 -15.77 -10.06
C ALA A 158 -5.06 -14.50 -9.98
N GLY A 159 -3.90 -14.57 -10.65
CA GLY A 159 -3.00 -13.44 -10.84
C GLY A 159 -2.12 -13.12 -9.62
N THR A 160 -1.05 -12.38 -9.88
CA THR A 160 -0.10 -11.89 -8.88
C THR A 160 -0.06 -10.37 -8.90
N LEU A 161 -0.39 -9.77 -7.76
CA LEU A 161 -0.18 -8.35 -7.48
C LEU A 161 1.09 -8.21 -6.63
N ALA A 162 2.03 -7.41 -7.08
CA ALA A 162 3.16 -6.97 -6.27
C ALA A 162 2.96 -5.51 -5.88
N TYR A 163 3.09 -5.22 -4.58
CA TYR A 163 3.12 -3.87 -4.03
C TYR A 163 4.49 -3.61 -3.41
N SER A 164 5.19 -2.57 -3.87
CA SER A 164 6.51 -2.23 -3.34
C SER A 164 6.48 -1.69 -1.92
N ALA A 165 5.36 -1.13 -1.46
CA ALA A 165 5.37 -0.11 -0.41
C ALA A 165 6.36 1.02 -0.74
N ASP A 166 6.95 1.64 0.27
CA ASP A 166 8.02 2.61 0.10
C ASP A 166 9.36 1.87 0.22
N SER A 167 10.27 2.11 -0.72
CA SER A 167 11.57 1.45 -0.77
C SER A 167 12.58 2.21 -1.61
N ALA A 168 13.85 2.15 -1.21
CA ALA A 168 14.98 2.37 -2.10
C ALA A 168 15.28 1.11 -2.94
N PRO A 169 16.16 1.19 -3.95
CA PRO A 169 16.57 0.00 -4.70
C PRO A 169 17.22 -1.05 -3.79
N CYS A 170 16.66 -2.25 -3.77
CA CYS A 170 17.19 -3.38 -2.99
C CYS A 170 16.85 -4.72 -3.66
N GLY A 171 17.45 -5.83 -3.21
CA GLY A 171 17.12 -7.17 -3.72
C GLY A 171 15.64 -7.54 -3.52
N PRO A 172 15.07 -7.39 -2.31
CA PRO A 172 13.68 -7.74 -2.03
C PRO A 172 12.63 -7.06 -2.91
N VAL A 173 12.84 -5.82 -3.35
CA VAL A 173 11.88 -5.14 -4.25
C VAL A 173 11.86 -5.74 -5.66
N VAL A 174 12.95 -6.38 -6.10
CA VAL A 174 12.94 -7.19 -7.34
C VAL A 174 12.23 -8.52 -7.12
N GLU A 175 12.46 -9.16 -5.97
CA GLU A 175 11.86 -10.46 -5.63
C GLU A 175 10.34 -10.37 -5.47
N VAL A 176 9.82 -9.34 -4.80
CA VAL A 176 8.37 -9.14 -4.62
C VAL A 176 7.66 -9.00 -5.98
N ALA A 177 8.32 -8.34 -6.94
CA ALA A 177 7.81 -8.07 -8.28
C ALA A 177 7.99 -9.21 -9.28
N ALA A 178 8.68 -10.30 -8.90
CA ALA A 178 9.05 -11.39 -9.80
C ALA A 178 7.85 -11.96 -10.56
N GLU A 179 7.85 -11.81 -11.88
CA GLU A 179 6.82 -12.23 -12.82
C GLU A 179 5.39 -11.77 -12.46
N ALA A 180 5.25 -10.68 -11.70
CA ALA A 180 3.96 -10.19 -11.27
C ALA A 180 3.10 -9.74 -12.47
N ASP A 181 1.80 -10.02 -12.43
CA ASP A 181 0.86 -9.55 -13.45
C ASP A 181 0.66 -8.03 -13.38
N LEU A 182 0.66 -7.51 -12.15
CA LEU A 182 0.64 -6.08 -11.85
C LEU A 182 1.66 -5.77 -10.77
N PHE A 183 2.60 -4.88 -11.07
CA PHE A 183 3.50 -4.31 -10.08
C PHE A 183 3.14 -2.85 -9.84
N ILE A 184 2.57 -2.57 -8.66
CA ILE A 184 2.35 -1.20 -8.20
C ILE A 184 3.54 -0.75 -7.36
N CYS A 185 4.29 0.19 -7.91
CA CYS A 185 5.63 0.54 -7.45
C CYS A 185 5.72 2.03 -7.13
N GLU A 186 6.31 2.37 -5.98
CA GLU A 186 6.60 3.75 -5.62
C GLU A 186 7.62 4.39 -6.58
N ALA A 187 7.56 5.72 -6.70
CA ALA A 187 8.49 6.51 -7.50
C ALA A 187 8.56 7.94 -6.97
N ALA A 188 8.81 8.08 -5.66
CA ALA A 188 8.65 9.36 -4.97
C ALA A 188 9.69 10.42 -5.36
N LEU A 189 10.88 10.00 -5.79
CA LEU A 189 12.00 10.91 -6.01
C LEU A 189 12.05 11.45 -7.44
N ARG A 190 12.12 12.78 -7.56
CA ARG A 190 12.56 13.44 -8.79
C ARG A 190 14.08 13.42 -8.93
N SER A 191 14.77 13.38 -7.80
CA SER A 191 16.22 13.26 -7.74
C SER A 191 16.64 12.58 -6.46
N ILE A 192 17.69 11.75 -6.53
CA ILE A 192 18.32 11.12 -5.36
C ILE A 192 18.68 12.16 -4.27
N ARG A 193 18.92 13.43 -4.65
CA ARG A 193 19.24 14.50 -3.69
C ARG A 193 18.10 14.87 -2.75
N GLU A 194 16.85 14.57 -3.12
CA GLU A 194 15.67 14.80 -2.28
C GLU A 194 15.66 13.87 -1.05
N ASP A 195 16.43 12.78 -1.09
CA ASP A 195 16.47 11.71 -0.09
C ASP A 195 17.79 11.65 0.70
N ALA A 196 18.67 12.67 0.57
CA ALA A 196 20.01 12.69 1.19
C ALA A 196 20.02 13.53 2.49
N PRO A 197 20.72 13.11 3.58
CA PRO A 197 22.08 12.49 3.55
C PRO A 197 22.32 11.35 4.60
N PRO A 198 23.13 10.26 4.43
CA PRO A 198 24.12 9.78 3.43
C PRO A 198 23.60 8.64 2.48
N PRO A 199 24.42 8.08 1.56
CA PRO A 199 23.99 7.08 0.54
C PRO A 199 23.33 5.79 1.08
N GLU A 200 23.58 5.39 2.32
CA GLU A 200 22.94 4.23 2.97
C GLU A 200 21.59 4.53 3.64
N GLN A 201 21.11 5.78 3.59
CA GLN A 201 19.85 6.19 4.24
C GLN A 201 18.70 6.43 3.26
N ARG A 202 18.92 6.21 1.96
CA ARG A 202 17.87 6.36 0.96
C ARG A 202 16.69 5.44 1.25
N GLY A 203 15.48 5.97 1.15
CA GLY A 203 14.23 5.27 1.42
C GLY A 203 13.28 5.16 0.22
N HIS A 204 13.54 5.86 -0.90
CA HIS A 204 12.61 5.94 -2.03
C HIS A 204 13.23 5.70 -3.41
N LEU A 205 12.41 5.40 -4.43
CA LEU A 205 12.81 5.18 -5.82
C LEU A 205 12.71 6.44 -6.68
N MET A 206 13.57 6.54 -7.68
CA MET A 206 13.27 7.33 -8.88
C MET A 206 12.44 6.50 -9.85
N PRO A 207 11.62 7.11 -10.72
CA PRO A 207 10.83 6.38 -11.71
C PRO A 207 11.66 5.49 -12.64
N ALA A 208 12.86 5.94 -13.04
CA ALA A 208 13.77 5.13 -13.86
C ALA A 208 14.15 3.81 -13.15
N GLU A 209 14.38 3.84 -11.84
CA GLU A 209 14.73 2.64 -11.07
C GLU A 209 13.52 1.73 -10.85
N ALA A 210 12.31 2.29 -10.67
CA ALA A 210 11.09 1.51 -10.70
C ALA A 210 10.94 0.73 -12.03
N GLY A 211 11.30 1.37 -13.15
CA GLY A 211 11.36 0.70 -14.45
C GLY A 211 12.46 -0.37 -14.55
N GLU A 212 13.66 -0.13 -14.02
CA GLU A 212 14.74 -1.12 -13.97
C GLU A 212 14.36 -2.36 -13.14
N ILE A 213 13.71 -2.15 -12.00
CA ILE A 213 13.18 -3.21 -11.13
C ILE A 213 12.12 -4.01 -11.88
N ALA A 214 11.15 -3.35 -12.52
CA ALA A 214 10.10 -4.03 -13.28
C ALA A 214 10.66 -4.86 -14.44
N THR A 215 11.66 -4.35 -15.17
CA THR A 215 12.37 -5.09 -16.22
C THR A 215 13.11 -6.30 -15.64
N SER A 216 13.86 -6.10 -14.56
CA SER A 216 14.67 -7.15 -13.92
C SER A 216 13.80 -8.26 -13.33
N ALA A 217 12.65 -7.89 -12.78
CA ALA A 217 11.67 -8.82 -12.21
C ALA A 217 10.82 -9.53 -13.26
N GLY A 218 10.82 -9.08 -14.52
CA GLY A 218 9.93 -9.60 -15.55
C GLY A 218 8.45 -9.29 -15.28
N ALA A 219 8.15 -8.17 -14.61
CA ALA A 219 6.79 -7.75 -14.32
C ALA A 219 6.02 -7.46 -15.63
N ARG A 220 4.77 -7.94 -15.72
CA ARG A 220 3.94 -7.82 -16.93
C ARG A 220 3.33 -6.44 -17.13
N ARG A 221 3.12 -5.70 -16.04
CA ARG A 221 2.66 -4.30 -16.05
C ARG A 221 3.26 -3.57 -14.85
N LEU A 222 3.77 -2.37 -15.10
CA LEU A 222 4.22 -1.43 -14.07
C LEU A 222 3.23 -0.28 -13.91
N VAL A 223 2.76 -0.05 -12.69
CA VAL A 223 1.94 1.12 -12.32
C VAL A 223 2.70 1.93 -11.28
N LEU A 224 3.09 3.15 -11.64
CA LEU A 224 3.78 4.05 -10.73
C LEU A 224 2.80 4.71 -9.75
N THR A 225 3.14 4.69 -8.47
CA THR A 225 2.37 5.30 -7.37
C THR A 225 3.29 6.08 -6.44
N HIS A 226 2.75 6.65 -5.36
CA HIS A 226 3.52 7.39 -4.34
C HIS A 226 4.46 8.41 -4.97
N LEU A 227 3.90 9.31 -5.80
CA LEU A 227 4.70 10.24 -6.59
C LEU A 227 4.16 11.68 -6.52
N PRO A 228 5.04 12.68 -6.40
CA PRO A 228 4.63 14.08 -6.37
C PRO A 228 4.18 14.52 -7.77
N VAL A 229 2.92 14.93 -7.89
CA VAL A 229 2.38 15.48 -9.13
C VAL A 229 2.48 16.99 -9.13
N GLY A 230 3.03 17.53 -10.22
CA GLY A 230 3.04 18.96 -10.49
C GLY A 230 2.06 19.29 -11.61
N ASP A 231 2.31 20.41 -12.30
CA ASP A 231 1.48 20.87 -13.42
C ASP A 231 1.42 19.86 -14.59
N ASP A 232 2.39 18.95 -14.68
CA ASP A 232 2.46 17.91 -15.72
C ASP A 232 1.77 16.59 -15.33
N ASP A 233 1.04 16.56 -14.21
CA ASP A 233 0.31 15.38 -13.69
C ASP A 233 1.16 14.10 -13.65
N GLY A 234 2.46 14.25 -13.35
CA GLY A 234 3.39 13.11 -13.23
C GLY A 234 3.93 12.59 -14.57
N ALA A 235 3.68 13.28 -15.70
CA ALA A 235 4.20 12.85 -17.01
C ALA A 235 5.73 12.71 -17.05
N TRP A 236 6.47 13.46 -16.23
CA TRP A 236 7.91 13.28 -16.03
C TRP A 236 8.29 11.85 -15.59
N ALA A 237 7.54 11.27 -14.66
CA ALA A 237 7.82 9.95 -14.12
C ALA A 237 7.63 8.86 -15.18
N LEU A 238 6.59 8.98 -16.01
CA LEU A 238 6.38 8.08 -17.15
C LEU A 238 7.55 8.12 -18.14
N ARG A 239 8.04 9.33 -18.47
CA ARG A 239 9.18 9.48 -19.40
C ARG A 239 10.42 8.78 -18.85
N GLU A 240 10.74 8.97 -17.58
CA GLU A 240 11.90 8.34 -16.95
C GLU A 240 11.78 6.81 -16.87
N ALA A 241 10.66 6.29 -16.37
CA ALA A 241 10.43 4.85 -16.27
C ALA A 241 10.39 4.16 -17.65
N SER A 242 9.86 4.84 -18.68
CA SER A 242 9.85 4.31 -20.05
C SER A 242 11.25 4.17 -20.67
N GLY A 243 12.26 4.83 -20.09
CA GLY A 243 13.65 4.67 -20.51
C GLY A 243 14.26 3.33 -20.10
N THR A 244 13.69 2.66 -19.09
CA THR A 244 14.24 1.45 -18.47
C THR A 244 13.25 0.28 -18.45
N TYR A 245 11.97 0.52 -18.73
CA TYR A 245 10.93 -0.51 -18.87
C TYR A 245 10.18 -0.38 -20.20
N SER A 246 10.09 -1.49 -20.93
CA SER A 246 9.47 -1.55 -22.26
C SER A 246 8.07 -2.17 -22.27
N GLY A 247 7.59 -2.67 -21.12
CA GLY A 247 6.27 -3.24 -20.98
C GLY A 247 5.17 -2.18 -20.75
N PRO A 248 3.92 -2.62 -20.56
CA PRO A 248 2.79 -1.77 -20.18
C PRO A 248 3.07 -0.93 -18.92
N LEU A 249 3.15 0.39 -19.09
CA LEU A 249 3.51 1.37 -18.07
C LEU A 249 2.42 2.44 -17.92
N GLU A 250 1.95 2.66 -16.70
CA GLU A 250 0.93 3.66 -16.39
C GLU A 250 1.23 4.37 -15.06
N LEU A 251 0.62 5.54 -14.84
CA LEU A 251 0.51 6.13 -13.50
C LEU A 251 -0.74 5.57 -12.81
N ALA A 252 -0.66 5.36 -11.51
CA ALA A 252 -1.82 5.11 -10.67
C ALA A 252 -2.82 6.27 -10.83
N ARG A 253 -4.10 5.96 -10.98
CA ARG A 253 -5.17 6.96 -11.12
C ARG A 253 -6.22 6.73 -10.05
N ILE A 254 -6.60 7.80 -9.35
CA ILE A 254 -7.59 7.75 -8.28
C ILE A 254 -8.89 7.11 -8.77
N LEU A 255 -9.40 6.16 -8.00
CA LEU A 255 -10.56 5.32 -8.27
C LEU A 255 -10.47 4.46 -9.54
N HIS A 256 -9.33 4.36 -10.22
CA HIS A 256 -9.17 3.39 -11.30
C HIS A 256 -8.94 1.99 -10.74
N THR A 257 -9.56 0.99 -11.38
CA THR A 257 -9.47 -0.42 -11.01
C THR A 257 -8.68 -1.18 -12.07
N TYR A 258 -7.64 -1.88 -11.63
CA TYR A 258 -6.83 -2.78 -12.43
C TYR A 258 -7.27 -4.23 -12.19
N GLU A 259 -7.53 -4.96 -13.27
CA GLU A 259 -7.82 -6.40 -13.24
C GLU A 259 -6.55 -7.20 -13.46
N LEU A 260 -6.40 -8.31 -12.73
CA LEU A 260 -5.34 -9.31 -12.86
C LEU A 260 -5.95 -10.68 -13.16
#